data_AF-A0A7S4IYD7-F1
#
_entry.id   AF-A0A7S4IYD7-F1
#
_cell.length_a   1.000
_cell.length_b   1.000
_cell.length_c   1.000
_cell.angle_alpha   90.00
_cell.angle_beta   90.00
_cell.angle_gamma   90.00
#
_symmetry.space_group_name_H-M   'P 1'
#
loop_
_entity.id
_entity.type
_entity.pdbx_description
1 polymer ?
#
loop_
_entity_poly.entity_id
_entity_poly.type
_entity_poly.pdbx_seq_one_letter_code
_entity_poly.pdbx_strand_id
1 'polypeptide(L)'
;ITKANPSVEVTKIDLAAMAADGSLKPTTANRAMGKFALFAGAEAEDKLEGLIAEEWEYNKQLIAQFKEADVYVLGVSMWNFSMNYTMKLYFDHIIQPWKTFDPTTYQGLLDKGKAAYVVAASGGGLLGAPGMDFVTPMMKQLLGFVGVEHVRFVHVNGTSDQSKVRDLLAAKSEEAAKLVADSPTAPDALAAAEPAEEAAVPTEEAAAPAAE
;
A
#
# COMPACT_ATOMS: atom_id res chain seq x y z
N ILE A 1 12.91 -14.33 1.66
CA ILE A 1 13.05 -13.87 0.26
C ILE A 1 14.52 -13.96 -0.18
N THR A 2 15.42 -13.08 0.26
CA THR A 2 16.84 -13.09 -0.18
C THR A 2 17.60 -14.40 0.05
N LYS A 3 17.38 -15.08 1.18
CA LYS A 3 17.99 -16.40 1.43
C LYS A 3 17.54 -17.47 0.43
N ALA A 4 16.28 -17.39 -0.04
CA ALA A 4 15.73 -18.31 -1.03
C ALA A 4 16.09 -17.90 -2.46
N ASN A 5 16.22 -16.58 -2.71
CA ASN A 5 16.53 -16.00 -4.01
C ASN A 5 17.68 -14.99 -3.86
N PRO A 6 18.95 -15.45 -3.95
CA PRO A 6 20.13 -14.60 -3.75
C PRO A 6 20.30 -13.49 -4.80
N SER A 7 19.64 -13.62 -5.95
CA SER A 7 19.64 -12.63 -7.04
C SER A 7 18.64 -11.49 -6.84
N VAL A 8 17.81 -11.53 -5.79
CA VAL A 8 16.83 -10.47 -5.51
C VAL A 8 17.54 -9.22 -5.00
N GLU A 9 17.33 -8.12 -5.69
CA GLU A 9 17.71 -6.80 -5.22
C GLU A 9 16.75 -6.34 -4.11
N VAL A 10 17.31 -5.72 -3.06
CA VAL A 10 16.52 -5.22 -1.92
C VAL A 10 16.79 -3.75 -1.70
N THR A 11 15.77 -2.94 -1.97
CA THR A 11 15.73 -1.53 -1.58
C THR A 11 15.02 -1.40 -0.24
N LYS A 12 15.72 -0.89 0.78
CA LYS A 12 15.15 -0.65 2.11
C LYS A 12 14.69 0.79 2.24
N ILE A 13 13.45 0.97 2.69
CA ILE A 13 12.86 2.28 3.00
C ILE A 13 12.47 2.28 4.46
N ASP A 14 13.02 3.22 5.22
CA ASP A 14 12.72 3.39 6.63
C ASP A 14 11.90 4.67 6.83
N LEU A 15 10.58 4.53 6.78
CA LEU A 15 9.65 5.67 6.90
C LEU A 15 9.76 6.39 8.25
N ALA A 16 10.17 5.68 9.32
CA ALA A 16 10.36 6.28 10.63
C ALA A 16 11.62 7.15 10.64
N ALA A 17 12.72 6.65 10.07
CA ALA A 17 13.95 7.44 9.90
C ALA A 17 13.71 8.65 9.01
N MET A 18 13.00 8.46 7.88
CA MET A 18 12.68 9.55 6.95
C MET A 18 11.81 10.63 7.60
N ALA A 19 10.88 10.24 8.49
CA ALA A 19 10.11 11.20 9.24
C ALA A 19 10.97 11.97 10.27
N ALA A 20 11.90 11.28 10.92
CA ALA A 20 12.78 11.87 11.94
C ALA A 20 13.78 12.87 11.34
N ASP A 21 14.30 12.61 10.14
CA ASP A 21 15.23 13.51 9.43
C ASP A 21 14.55 14.52 8.50
N GLY A 22 13.22 14.46 8.38
CA GLY A 22 12.42 15.35 7.54
C GLY A 22 12.53 15.09 6.04
N SER A 23 13.09 13.94 5.63
CA SER A 23 13.07 13.50 4.23
C SER A 23 11.69 12.96 3.81
N LEU A 24 10.88 12.43 4.73
CA LEU A 24 9.46 12.15 4.48
C LEU A 24 8.68 13.47 4.50
N LYS A 25 8.46 14.04 3.32
CA LYS A 25 7.84 15.36 3.19
C LYS A 25 6.37 15.34 3.63
N PRO A 26 5.87 16.37 4.34
CA PRO A 26 4.46 16.44 4.69
C PRO A 26 3.58 16.78 3.48
N THR A 27 2.29 16.48 3.59
CA THR A 27 1.29 17.00 2.65
C THR A 27 1.18 18.52 2.79
N THR A 28 1.25 19.22 1.67
CA THR A 28 1.12 20.69 1.58
C THR A 28 -0.02 21.06 0.63
N ALA A 29 -0.43 22.33 0.64
CA ALA A 29 -1.37 22.85 -0.35
C ALA A 29 -0.84 22.67 -1.77
N ASN A 30 0.46 22.89 -2.00
CA ASN A 30 1.09 22.73 -3.31
C ASN A 30 1.03 21.27 -3.80
N ARG A 31 1.35 20.29 -2.95
CA ARG A 31 1.21 18.86 -3.30
C ARG A 31 -0.23 18.48 -3.59
N ALA A 32 -1.17 18.99 -2.80
CA ALA A 32 -2.59 18.76 -3.04
C ALA A 32 -3.03 19.37 -4.38
N MET A 33 -2.64 20.60 -4.68
CA MET A 33 -2.91 21.26 -5.96
C MET A 33 -2.30 20.50 -7.13
N GLY A 34 -1.06 20.00 -7.01
CA GLY A 34 -0.44 19.13 -8.00
C GLY A 34 -1.28 17.88 -8.27
N LYS A 35 -1.65 17.15 -7.22
CA LYS A 35 -2.56 16.00 -7.33
C LYS A 35 -3.88 16.35 -8.02
N PHE A 36 -4.53 17.45 -7.61
CA PHE A 36 -5.82 17.85 -8.16
C PHE A 36 -5.73 18.32 -9.62
N ALA A 37 -4.62 18.94 -10.03
CA ALA A 37 -4.40 19.35 -11.41
C ALA A 37 -4.42 18.13 -12.36
N LEU A 38 -3.85 16.99 -11.94
CA LEU A 38 -3.83 15.77 -12.74
C LEU A 38 -5.23 15.19 -13.01
N PHE A 39 -6.27 15.54 -12.23
CA PHE A 39 -7.64 15.12 -12.58
C PHE A 39 -8.16 15.73 -13.89
N ALA A 40 -7.54 16.82 -14.38
CA ALA A 40 -7.83 17.37 -15.70
C ALA A 40 -7.21 16.56 -16.86
N GLY A 41 -6.35 15.58 -16.56
CA GLY A 41 -5.68 14.69 -17.51
C GLY A 41 -4.21 14.46 -17.15
N ALA A 42 -3.62 13.35 -17.63
CA ALA A 42 -2.22 13.01 -17.37
C ALA A 42 -1.24 14.10 -17.84
N GLU A 43 -1.50 14.70 -18.99
CA GLU A 43 -0.73 15.82 -19.59
C GLU A 43 -0.75 17.11 -18.73
N ALA A 44 -1.59 17.19 -17.70
CA ALA A 44 -1.58 18.33 -16.79
C ALA A 44 -0.32 18.35 -15.90
N GLU A 45 0.37 17.23 -15.74
CA GLU A 45 1.65 17.18 -15.03
C GLU A 45 2.70 18.09 -15.66
N ASP A 46 2.77 18.15 -17.00
CA ASP A 46 3.73 18.99 -17.73
C ASP A 46 3.45 20.49 -17.62
N LYS A 47 2.28 20.84 -17.08
CA LYS A 47 1.82 22.23 -16.86
C LYS A 47 1.97 22.66 -15.39
N LEU A 48 2.50 21.80 -14.52
CA LEU A 48 2.81 22.21 -13.17
C LEU A 48 3.98 23.20 -13.21
N GLU A 49 3.87 24.28 -12.43
CA GLU A 49 4.86 25.35 -12.41
C GLU A 49 5.20 25.79 -10.98
N GLY A 50 6.35 26.44 -10.83
CA GLY A 50 6.83 26.99 -9.55
C GLY A 50 6.88 25.94 -8.44
N LEU A 51 6.45 26.34 -7.24
CA LEU A 51 6.48 25.49 -6.04
C LEU A 51 5.66 24.20 -6.18
N ILE A 52 4.63 24.18 -7.03
CA ILE A 52 3.84 22.96 -7.25
C ILE A 52 4.67 21.92 -7.98
N ALA A 53 5.34 22.31 -9.07
CA ALA A 53 6.23 21.42 -9.82
C ALA A 53 7.40 20.93 -8.93
N GLU A 54 8.05 21.85 -8.20
CA GLU A 54 9.16 21.52 -7.31
C GLU A 54 8.77 20.50 -6.24
N GLU A 55 7.62 20.67 -5.58
CA GLU A 55 7.16 19.74 -4.57
C GLU A 55 6.64 18.41 -5.14
N TRP A 56 6.16 18.43 -6.39
CA TRP A 56 5.66 17.25 -7.10
C TRP A 56 6.76 16.28 -7.51
N GLU A 57 7.98 16.76 -7.77
CA GLU A 57 9.13 15.90 -8.07
C GLU A 57 9.40 14.86 -6.98
N TYR A 58 9.19 15.22 -5.71
CA TYR A 58 9.29 14.25 -4.61
C TYR A 58 8.26 13.12 -4.72
N ASN A 59 7.01 13.45 -5.07
CA ASN A 59 5.98 12.44 -5.30
C ASN A 59 6.36 11.53 -6.48
N LYS A 60 6.84 12.09 -7.58
CA LYS A 60 7.32 11.32 -8.75
C LYS A 60 8.40 10.32 -8.38
N GLN A 61 9.37 10.72 -7.55
CA GLN A 61 10.45 9.83 -7.09
C GLN A 61 9.91 8.64 -6.30
N LEU A 62 9.01 8.88 -5.32
CA LEU A 62 8.40 7.81 -4.54
C LEU A 62 7.51 6.89 -5.39
N ILE A 63 6.76 7.46 -6.34
CA ILE A 63 5.93 6.70 -7.28
C ILE A 63 6.81 5.79 -8.14
N ALA A 64 7.88 6.33 -8.75
CA ALA A 64 8.78 5.56 -9.60
C ALA A 64 9.40 4.39 -8.82
N GLN A 65 9.97 4.69 -7.66
CA GLN A 65 10.55 3.68 -6.78
C GLN A 65 9.52 2.63 -6.33
N PHE A 66 8.24 3.00 -6.13
CA PHE A 66 7.20 2.03 -5.79
C PHE A 66 6.80 1.17 -6.99
N LYS A 67 6.72 1.74 -8.20
CA LYS A 67 6.35 1.01 -9.43
C LYS A 67 7.42 0.01 -9.87
N GLU A 68 8.69 0.33 -9.64
CA GLU A 68 9.84 -0.52 -9.99
C GLU A 68 9.87 -1.85 -9.20
N ALA A 69 9.25 -1.91 -8.02
CA ALA A 69 9.27 -3.12 -7.21
C ALA A 69 8.28 -4.18 -7.72
N ASP A 70 8.73 -5.43 -7.78
CA ASP A 70 7.87 -6.60 -8.07
C ASP A 70 7.18 -7.14 -6.81
N VAL A 71 7.87 -7.01 -5.67
CA VAL A 71 7.44 -7.53 -4.37
C VAL A 71 7.62 -6.47 -3.30
N TYR A 72 6.56 -6.23 -2.54
CA TYR A 72 6.55 -5.33 -1.39
C TYR A 72 6.62 -6.13 -0.09
N VAL A 73 7.48 -5.70 0.85
CA VAL A 73 7.50 -6.21 2.23
C VAL A 73 7.30 -5.03 3.17
N LEU A 74 6.16 -5.01 3.86
CA LEU A 74 5.67 -3.86 4.62
C LEU A 74 5.61 -4.20 6.10
N GLY A 75 6.44 -3.54 6.91
CA GLY A 75 6.31 -3.57 8.37
C GLY A 75 5.30 -2.52 8.82
N VAL A 76 4.20 -2.94 9.44
CA VAL A 76 3.12 -2.04 9.86
C VAL A 76 2.84 -2.21 11.35
N SER A 77 2.97 -1.14 12.12
CA SER A 77 2.56 -1.15 13.54
C SER A 77 1.11 -0.67 13.66
N MET A 78 0.31 -1.38 14.46
CA MET A 78 -0.98 -0.89 14.91
C MET A 78 -0.78 0.12 16.03
N TRP A 79 -1.14 1.37 15.78
CA TRP A 79 -1.21 2.46 16.75
C TRP A 79 -2.64 3.02 16.76
N ASN A 80 -3.31 2.98 17.91
CA ASN A 80 -4.71 3.40 18.06
C ASN A 80 -5.62 2.78 16.98
N PHE A 81 -5.63 1.44 16.91
CA PHE A 81 -6.46 0.63 16.00
C PHE A 81 -6.10 0.68 14.51
N SER A 82 -5.27 1.64 14.07
CA SER A 82 -4.90 1.83 12.66
C SER A 82 -3.38 1.78 12.46
N MET A 83 -2.93 1.97 11.21
CA MET A 83 -1.51 2.06 10.87
C MET A 83 -0.90 3.35 11.43
N ASN A 84 0.43 3.36 11.57
CA ASN A 84 1.15 4.59 11.91
C ASN A 84 1.01 5.66 10.80
N TYR A 85 1.16 6.94 11.19
CA TYR A 85 0.94 8.05 10.25
C TYR A 85 1.94 8.06 9.08
N THR A 86 3.18 7.60 9.30
CA THR A 86 4.22 7.59 8.27
C THR A 86 3.87 6.64 7.13
N MET A 87 3.29 5.47 7.43
CA MET A 87 2.77 4.55 6.43
C MET A 87 1.66 5.21 5.60
N LYS A 88 0.70 5.85 6.26
CA LYS A 88 -0.39 6.54 5.55
C LYS A 88 0.12 7.67 4.66
N LEU A 89 1.05 8.48 5.16
CA LEU A 89 1.66 9.57 4.41
C LEU A 89 2.44 9.06 3.19
N TYR A 90 3.18 7.95 3.32
CA TYR A 90 3.86 7.32 2.19
C TYR A 90 2.87 6.90 1.08
N PHE A 91 1.76 6.26 1.43
CA PHE A 91 0.71 5.94 0.45
C PHE A 91 0.04 7.19 -0.13
N ASP A 92 -0.10 8.28 0.64
CA ASP A 92 -0.63 9.54 0.12
C ASP A 92 0.26 10.19 -0.95
N HIS A 93 1.58 9.93 -0.92
CA HIS A 93 2.48 10.34 -2.00
C HIS A 93 2.37 9.44 -3.24
N ILE A 94 2.18 8.14 -3.05
CA ILE A 94 2.21 7.16 -4.14
C ILE A 94 0.88 7.09 -4.89
N ILE A 95 -0.24 7.17 -4.19
CA ILE A 95 -1.56 7.01 -4.78
C ILE A 95 -1.98 8.30 -5.50
N GLN A 96 -1.64 8.38 -6.79
CA GLN A 96 -1.88 9.55 -7.64
C GLN A 96 -2.61 9.19 -8.94
N PRO A 97 -3.53 10.07 -9.40
CA PRO A 97 -4.28 9.89 -10.63
C PRO A 97 -3.33 9.79 -11.83
N TRP A 98 -3.64 8.91 -12.77
CA TRP A 98 -2.85 8.62 -13.97
C TRP A 98 -1.44 8.06 -13.72
N LYS A 99 -1.03 7.87 -12.46
CA LYS A 99 0.29 7.34 -12.09
C LYS A 99 0.22 5.91 -11.57
N THR A 100 -0.68 5.70 -10.60
CA THR A 100 -0.90 4.39 -9.95
C THR A 100 -2.35 3.96 -9.98
N PHE A 101 -3.28 4.84 -10.38
CA PHE A 101 -4.67 4.48 -10.66
C PHE A 101 -5.22 5.36 -11.78
N ASP A 102 -6.20 4.84 -12.51
CA ASP A 102 -6.98 5.57 -13.50
C ASP A 102 -8.14 6.29 -12.79
N PRO A 103 -8.22 7.63 -12.81
CA PRO A 103 -9.28 8.37 -12.12
C PRO A 103 -10.64 8.32 -12.81
N THR A 104 -10.74 7.74 -14.01
CA THR A 104 -12.03 7.54 -14.70
C THR A 104 -12.67 6.22 -14.30
N THR A 105 -11.87 5.15 -14.20
CA THR A 105 -12.35 3.80 -13.86
C THR A 105 -12.10 3.42 -12.41
N TYR A 106 -11.27 4.19 -11.69
CA TYR A 106 -10.77 3.89 -10.35
C TYR A 106 -10.04 2.53 -10.24
N GLN A 107 -9.45 2.08 -11.35
CA GLN A 107 -8.65 0.86 -11.39
C GLN A 107 -7.15 1.17 -11.22
N GLY A 108 -6.43 0.23 -10.61
CA GLY A 108 -4.99 0.32 -10.44
C GLY A 108 -4.23 0.28 -11.77
N LEU A 109 -3.09 0.99 -11.83
CA LEU A 109 -2.22 1.10 -13.01
C LEU A 109 -0.85 0.44 -12.83
N LEU A 110 -0.66 -0.33 -11.76
CA LEU A 110 0.55 -1.13 -11.62
C LEU A 110 0.56 -2.32 -12.58
N ASP A 111 1.77 -2.76 -12.94
CA ASP A 111 1.94 -4.00 -13.70
C ASP A 111 1.34 -5.20 -12.94
N LYS A 112 0.81 -6.15 -13.70
CA LYS A 112 0.21 -7.37 -13.17
C LYS A 112 1.24 -8.26 -12.46
N GLY A 113 0.77 -9.13 -11.56
CA GLY A 113 1.62 -10.09 -10.86
C GLY A 113 2.40 -9.51 -9.67
N LYS A 114 2.24 -8.23 -9.34
CA LYS A 114 2.87 -7.66 -8.14
C LYS A 114 2.27 -8.24 -6.85
N ALA A 115 3.13 -8.50 -5.86
CA ALA A 115 2.75 -9.10 -4.59
C ALA A 115 3.21 -8.28 -3.37
N ALA A 116 2.47 -8.36 -2.28
CA ALA A 116 2.81 -7.71 -1.02
C ALA A 116 2.72 -8.67 0.18
N TYR A 117 3.72 -8.59 1.05
CA TYR A 117 3.78 -9.24 2.34
C TYR A 117 3.71 -8.18 3.44
N VAL A 118 2.61 -8.14 4.17
CA VAL A 118 2.36 -7.18 5.24
C VAL A 118 2.60 -7.87 6.58
N VAL A 119 3.68 -7.49 7.27
CA VAL A 119 3.96 -7.90 8.65
C VAL A 119 3.34 -6.85 9.57
N ALA A 120 2.15 -7.12 10.09
CA ALA A 120 1.42 -6.22 10.96
C ALA A 120 1.65 -6.60 12.44
N ALA A 121 1.97 -5.64 13.30
CA ALA A 121 2.21 -5.88 14.73
C ALA A 121 1.26 -5.09 15.62
N SER A 122 0.70 -5.72 16.65
CA SER A 122 -0.19 -5.09 17.65
C SER A 122 0.17 -5.50 19.07
N GLY A 123 0.32 -4.50 19.94
CA GLY A 123 0.64 -4.73 21.36
C GLY A 123 -0.48 -5.45 22.10
N GLY A 124 -1.72 -4.99 21.94
CA GLY A 124 -2.92 -5.55 22.61
C GLY A 124 -3.49 -6.80 21.94
N GLY A 125 -2.91 -7.25 20.83
CA GLY A 125 -3.39 -8.43 20.12
C GLY A 125 -4.68 -8.23 19.34
N LEU A 126 -4.88 -7.03 18.79
CA LEU A 126 -6.14 -6.64 18.14
C LEU A 126 -6.19 -6.90 16.62
N LEU A 127 -5.09 -7.35 15.98
CA LEU A 127 -5.13 -7.66 14.54
C LEU A 127 -6.03 -8.87 14.29
N GLY A 128 -6.96 -8.74 13.35
CA GLY A 128 -8.04 -9.69 13.07
C GLY A 128 -9.29 -9.51 13.95
N ALA A 129 -9.28 -8.63 14.94
CA ALA A 129 -10.45 -8.39 15.79
C ALA A 129 -11.50 -7.51 15.06
N PRO A 130 -12.75 -7.99 14.89
CA PRO A 130 -13.80 -7.21 14.23
C PRO A 130 -14.04 -5.86 14.93
N GLY A 131 -14.12 -4.78 14.15
CA GLY A 131 -14.36 -3.42 14.65
C GLY A 131 -13.17 -2.77 15.36
N MET A 132 -12.04 -3.47 15.53
CA MET A 132 -10.86 -2.98 16.24
C MET A 132 -9.58 -3.04 15.39
N ASP A 133 -9.61 -3.79 14.29
CA ASP A 133 -8.54 -3.83 13.30
C ASP A 133 -8.88 -2.98 12.08
N PHE A 134 -8.33 -1.76 12.03
CA PHE A 134 -8.35 -0.93 10.82
C PHE A 134 -7.06 -1.03 10.01
N VAL A 135 -6.05 -1.76 10.48
CA VAL A 135 -4.76 -1.93 9.78
C VAL A 135 -4.97 -2.85 8.58
N THR A 136 -5.46 -4.06 8.83
CA THR A 136 -5.60 -5.11 7.82
C THR A 136 -6.49 -4.69 6.65
N PRO A 137 -7.74 -4.21 6.88
CA PRO A 137 -8.60 -3.80 5.78
C PRO A 137 -8.05 -2.58 5.02
N MET A 138 -7.45 -1.61 5.71
CA MET A 138 -6.89 -0.43 5.04
C MET A 138 -5.68 -0.79 4.17
N MET A 139 -4.75 -1.63 4.67
CA MET A 139 -3.60 -2.08 3.86
C MET A 139 -4.05 -2.88 2.64
N LYS A 140 -5.06 -3.75 2.80
CA LYS A 140 -5.66 -4.49 1.68
C LYS A 140 -6.29 -3.54 0.66
N GLN A 141 -7.01 -2.52 1.13
CA GLN A 141 -7.63 -1.51 0.27
C GLN A 141 -6.58 -0.71 -0.51
N LEU A 142 -5.57 -0.15 0.17
CA LEU A 142 -4.56 0.70 -0.47
C LEU A 142 -3.75 -0.06 -1.52
N LEU A 143 -3.29 -1.27 -1.19
CA LEU A 143 -2.51 -2.10 -2.09
C LEU A 143 -3.36 -2.64 -3.25
N GLY A 144 -4.56 -3.15 -2.96
CA GLY A 144 -5.47 -3.64 -3.99
C GLY A 144 -5.90 -2.54 -4.96
N PHE A 145 -6.17 -1.32 -4.45
CA PHE A 145 -6.59 -0.18 -5.25
C PHE A 145 -5.56 0.21 -6.32
N VAL A 146 -4.27 0.15 -6.01
CA VAL A 146 -3.21 0.45 -6.99
C VAL A 146 -2.89 -0.74 -7.91
N GLY A 147 -3.46 -1.92 -7.69
CA GLY A 147 -3.28 -3.09 -8.56
C GLY A 147 -2.36 -4.18 -8.01
N VAL A 148 -2.09 -4.21 -6.70
CA VAL A 148 -1.38 -5.34 -6.08
C VAL A 148 -2.36 -6.50 -5.86
N GLU A 149 -2.25 -7.53 -6.69
CA GLU A 149 -3.19 -8.66 -6.75
C GLU A 149 -3.06 -9.62 -5.57
N HIS A 150 -1.86 -9.71 -4.98
CA HIS A 150 -1.55 -10.71 -3.97
C HIS A 150 -1.04 -10.08 -2.69
N VAL A 151 -1.96 -9.78 -1.76
CA VAL A 151 -1.60 -9.30 -0.43
C VAL A 151 -1.68 -10.46 0.58
N ARG A 152 -0.58 -10.71 1.29
CA ARG A 152 -0.48 -11.71 2.37
C ARG A 152 -0.14 -11.01 3.67
N PHE A 153 -0.74 -11.46 4.76
CA PHE A 153 -0.54 -10.86 6.08
C PHE A 153 0.13 -11.84 7.04
N VAL A 154 1.05 -11.32 7.85
CA VAL A 154 1.60 -11.99 9.04
C VAL A 154 1.24 -11.12 10.23
N HIS A 155 0.29 -11.59 11.05
CA HIS A 155 -0.14 -10.86 12.24
C HIS A 155 0.73 -11.24 13.44
N VAL A 156 1.40 -10.24 14.02
CA VAL A 156 2.25 -10.33 15.20
C VAL A 156 1.51 -9.66 16.37
N ASN A 157 0.65 -10.42 17.02
CA ASN A 157 -0.17 -9.97 18.15
C ASN A 157 0.53 -10.20 19.50
N GLY A 158 0.28 -9.32 20.47
CA GLY A 158 0.77 -9.48 21.85
C GLY A 158 2.16 -8.90 22.11
N THR A 159 2.62 -7.95 21.29
CA THR A 159 3.97 -7.38 21.40
C THR A 159 4.18 -6.49 22.62
N SER A 160 3.13 -6.20 23.40
CA SER A 160 3.26 -5.44 24.66
C SER A 160 4.01 -6.23 25.74
N ASP A 161 3.94 -7.56 25.71
CA ASP A 161 4.70 -8.44 26.61
C ASP A 161 6.11 -8.68 26.06
N GLN A 162 7.03 -7.79 26.44
CA GLN A 162 8.43 -7.84 25.99
C GLN A 162 9.15 -9.15 26.34
N SER A 163 8.69 -9.88 27.36
CA SER A 163 9.30 -11.17 27.73
C SER A 163 9.06 -12.25 26.68
N LYS A 164 8.00 -12.12 25.86
CA LYS A 164 7.60 -13.10 24.84
C LYS A 164 7.93 -12.67 23.42
N VAL A 165 8.31 -11.41 23.20
CA VAL A 165 8.52 -10.85 21.85
C VAL A 165 9.54 -11.65 21.05
N ARG A 166 10.62 -12.12 21.66
CA ARG A 166 11.65 -12.89 20.96
C ARG A 166 11.09 -14.18 20.36
N ASP A 167 10.39 -14.98 21.17
CA ASP A 167 9.84 -16.26 20.74
C ASP A 167 8.68 -16.05 19.76
N LEU A 168 7.86 -15.02 19.98
CA LEU A 168 6.81 -14.60 19.06
C LEU A 168 7.38 -14.25 17.68
N LEU A 169 8.45 -13.46 17.62
CA LEU A 169 9.10 -13.08 16.37
C LEU A 169 9.74 -14.27 15.67
N ALA A 170 10.33 -15.21 16.41
CA ALA A 170 10.88 -16.43 15.84
C ALA A 170 9.77 -17.26 15.16
N ALA A 171 8.68 -17.54 15.86
CA ALA A 171 7.53 -18.28 15.32
C ALA A 171 6.92 -17.58 14.09
N LYS A 172 6.77 -16.25 14.15
CA LYS A 172 6.21 -15.45 13.04
C LYS A 172 7.16 -15.36 11.84
N SER A 173 8.47 -15.43 12.06
CA SER A 173 9.46 -15.50 10.98
C SER A 173 9.38 -16.83 10.24
N GLU A 174 9.12 -17.94 10.93
CA GLU A 174 8.89 -19.25 10.30
C GLU A 174 7.58 -19.28 9.49
N GLU A 175 6.51 -18.69 10.01
CA GLU A 175 5.24 -18.49 9.28
C GLU A 175 5.45 -17.67 8.01
N ALA A 176 6.16 -16.55 8.11
CA ALA A 176 6.50 -15.71 6.95
C ALA A 176 7.34 -16.47 5.92
N ALA A 177 8.30 -17.30 6.35
CA ALA A 177 9.11 -18.10 5.45
C ALA A 177 8.29 -19.12 4.66
N LYS A 178 7.29 -19.75 5.28
CA LYS A 178 6.36 -20.68 4.61
C LYS A 178 5.49 -19.95 3.58
N LEU A 179 4.92 -18.80 3.95
CA LEU A 179 4.12 -17.98 3.03
C LEU A 179 4.91 -17.57 1.79
N VAL A 180 6.19 -17.23 1.96
CA VAL A 180 7.08 -16.94 0.84
C VAL A 180 7.40 -18.21 0.05
N ALA A 181 7.66 -19.36 0.69
CA ALA A 181 7.96 -20.59 -0.03
C ALA A 181 6.79 -21.08 -0.91
N ASP A 182 5.54 -20.88 -0.47
CA ASP A 182 4.33 -21.28 -1.20
C ASP A 182 3.97 -20.31 -2.34
N SER A 183 4.59 -19.12 -2.39
CA SER A 183 4.36 -18.10 -3.43
C SER A 183 5.58 -17.17 -3.56
N PRO A 184 6.75 -17.70 -3.98
CA PRO A 184 8.04 -17.04 -3.80
C PRO A 184 8.17 -15.73 -4.54
N THR A 185 7.54 -15.62 -5.70
CA THR A 185 7.41 -14.44 -6.56
C THR A 185 6.30 -14.80 -7.55
N ALA A 186 5.30 -13.95 -7.79
CA ALA A 186 4.48 -14.13 -8.99
C ALA A 186 5.25 -13.51 -10.17
N PRO A 187 6.01 -14.32 -10.92
CA PRO A 187 5.98 -14.13 -12.37
C PRO A 187 5.79 -15.44 -13.17
N ASP A 188 5.92 -16.64 -12.60
CA ASP A 188 5.84 -17.89 -13.40
C ASP A 188 4.64 -18.82 -13.09
N ALA A 189 3.73 -18.45 -12.19
CA ALA A 189 2.61 -19.33 -11.78
C ALA A 189 1.20 -18.90 -12.26
N LEU A 190 1.07 -17.87 -13.10
CA LEU A 190 -0.24 -17.27 -13.45
C LEU A 190 -0.69 -17.47 -14.91
N ALA A 191 -0.31 -18.60 -15.52
CA ALA A 191 -0.92 -19.05 -16.79
C ALA A 191 -2.12 -19.99 -16.60
N ALA A 192 -2.63 -20.20 -15.38
CA ALA A 192 -3.74 -21.12 -15.14
C ALA A 192 -4.66 -20.65 -14.01
N ALA A 193 -5.38 -19.55 -14.21
CA ALA A 193 -6.65 -19.32 -13.55
C ALA A 193 -7.48 -18.39 -14.43
N GLU A 194 -8.55 -18.94 -14.99
CA GLU A 194 -9.54 -18.19 -15.77
C GLU A 194 -10.15 -17.06 -14.92
N PRO A 195 -10.52 -15.92 -15.53
CA PRO A 195 -11.01 -14.77 -14.79
C PRO A 195 -12.35 -15.11 -14.12
N ALA A 196 -12.43 -14.82 -12.82
CA ALA A 196 -13.69 -14.82 -12.09
C ALA A 196 -14.60 -13.70 -12.61
N GLU A 197 -15.86 -14.05 -12.79
CA GLU A 197 -16.95 -13.24 -13.34
C GLU A 197 -17.10 -11.88 -12.64
N GLU A 198 -17.26 -10.85 -13.45
CA GLU A 198 -17.37 -9.44 -13.09
C GLU A 198 -18.61 -9.20 -12.20
N ALA A 199 -18.42 -8.83 -10.94
CA ALA A 199 -19.50 -8.44 -10.06
C ALA A 199 -20.03 -7.05 -10.50
N ALA A 200 -21.24 -7.04 -11.07
CA ALA A 200 -21.93 -5.84 -11.53
C ALA A 200 -22.01 -4.75 -10.46
N VAL A 201 -21.58 -3.55 -10.82
CA VAL A 201 -21.80 -2.31 -10.05
C VAL A 201 -23.30 -1.98 -10.12
N PRO A 202 -24.00 -1.78 -9.00
CA PRO A 202 -25.38 -1.33 -9.04
C PRO A 202 -25.42 0.12 -9.52
N THR A 203 -26.10 0.36 -10.64
CA THR A 203 -26.35 1.71 -11.17
C THR A 203 -27.33 2.46 -10.28
N GLU A 204 -26.93 3.67 -9.89
CA GLU A 204 -27.73 4.65 -9.15
C GLU A 204 -28.84 5.20 -10.04
N GLU A 205 -30.07 4.69 -9.89
CA GLU A 205 -31.28 5.35 -10.37
C GLU A 205 -32.44 5.07 -9.40
N ALA A 206 -32.64 5.97 -8.43
CA ALA A 206 -33.96 6.35 -7.88
C ALA A 206 -33.79 7.22 -6.63
N ALA A 207 -33.59 8.53 -6.81
CA ALA A 207 -33.98 9.52 -5.81
C ALA A 207 -34.12 10.90 -6.46
N ALA A 208 -35.28 11.15 -7.08
CA ALA A 208 -35.79 12.50 -7.28
C ALA A 208 -36.92 12.77 -6.27
N PRO A 209 -37.12 14.03 -5.84
CA PRO A 209 -37.69 14.36 -4.53
C PRO A 209 -39.22 14.47 -4.55
N ALA A 210 -39.86 14.14 -3.43
CA ALA A 210 -41.24 14.55 -3.19
C ALA A 210 -41.23 15.86 -2.39
N ALA A 211 -41.69 16.92 -3.05
CA ALA A 211 -42.20 18.12 -2.40
C ALA A 211 -43.70 17.91 -2.10
N GLU A 212 -44.09 18.04 -0.84
CA GLU A 212 -45.16 18.93 -0.32
C GLU A 212 -45.12 18.92 1.22
#